data_AF-A0A6N9H5S5-F1
#
_entry.id   AF-A0A6N9H5S5-F1
#
_cell.length_a   1.000
_cell.length_b   1.000
_cell.length_c   1.000
_cell.angle_alpha   90.00
_cell.angle_beta   90.00
_cell.angle_gamma   90.00
#
_symmetry.space_group_name_H-M   'P 1'
#
loop_
_entity.id
_entity.type
_entity.pdbx_description
1 polymer ?
#
loop_
_entity_poly.entity_id
_entity_poly.type
_entity_poly.pdbx_seq_one_letter_code
_entity_poly.pdbx_strand_id
1 'polypeptide(L)'
;MTRILRAPRLLAAFGALLALLASSLVLLAAAPARAADCAPASGSTDISSAAYGDDDVTLTGGVDYTWGQETKLHIDFGKSKQLASVKSGDYFTYTLPPDSGLAPQVGGAAFNVTDPAHDNQVIACAVFDAQTQKLTVVFNDAAAKLQGVQGWVELRVQIFPLGEGTEGPRKIRLTQTKTLDITVHPGQGPGEGFHKDGWLRVGLKEPAFSADRAIVWRIAFPRMQERLTNVEVTDDSEDTKWSFNCSFIDVSAVQVLGPNRAFEQRDQPMNDAEKAIAKTVEGACEAERFQAKVPEIPAGYMVIFPALYASVQMPMGGTYTNTAVLTADQWDKPLSTGHKVDMSGNGEGSGDSSTPPVTPTTTAPVPTTTEPAPTTPATTPPATTAPSEAPSPNASSTPSASATTQPAPGPGEAPDPAPAPAPGGDDDSHGSGQLPRTGAELALAVGSAAALMVVGAGLLLASRRRRR
;
A
#
# COMPACT_ATOMS: atom_id res chain seq x y z
N MET A 1 85.95 -16.06 7.18
CA MET A 1 85.26 -15.36 6.08
C MET A 1 84.21 -16.32 5.54
N THR A 2 82.89 -16.04 5.44
CA THR A 2 82.05 -14.92 5.89
C THR A 2 80.59 -15.46 5.96
N ARG A 3 79.92 -15.49 7.12
CA ARG A 3 78.63 -14.82 7.44
C ARG A 3 77.78 -14.41 6.20
N ILE A 4 76.51 -14.82 6.04
CA ILE A 4 75.22 -14.10 6.34
C ILE A 4 74.09 -14.90 5.59
N LEU A 5 72.84 -15.15 6.03
CA LEU A 5 72.17 -15.08 7.35
C LEU A 5 70.90 -16.00 7.44
N ARG A 6 70.73 -16.70 8.57
CA ARG A 6 69.51 -16.95 9.40
C ARG A 6 68.11 -17.29 8.83
N ALA A 7 67.60 -18.44 9.31
CA ALA A 7 66.19 -18.74 9.60
C ALA A 7 65.73 -18.11 10.97
N PRO A 8 64.47 -18.23 11.44
CA PRO A 8 63.90 -19.46 12.06
C PRO A 8 62.44 -19.78 11.58
N ARG A 9 61.81 -20.97 11.72
CA ARG A 9 61.60 -21.91 12.87
C ARG A 9 60.67 -21.32 13.97
N LEU A 10 59.72 -22.02 14.63
CA LEU A 10 59.35 -23.46 14.68
C LEU A 10 57.94 -23.70 15.33
N LEU A 11 57.32 -24.88 15.09
CA LEU A 11 56.48 -25.76 15.97
C LEU A 11 55.43 -25.14 16.95
N ALA A 12 54.13 -25.51 16.88
CA ALA A 12 53.43 -26.66 17.55
C ALA A 12 52.95 -26.37 19.01
N ALA A 13 51.96 -27.05 19.62
CA ALA A 13 51.30 -28.35 19.33
C ALA A 13 49.82 -28.42 19.81
N PHE A 14 49.15 -29.55 19.54
CA PHE A 14 47.80 -29.94 20.03
C PHE A 14 47.75 -30.25 21.55
N GLY A 15 46.57 -30.14 22.18
CA GLY A 15 46.25 -30.99 23.36
C GLY A 15 45.21 -30.48 24.38
N ALA A 16 43.93 -30.77 24.13
CA ALA A 16 42.83 -31.02 25.11
C ALA A 16 42.49 -29.98 26.22
N LEU A 17 41.20 -29.58 26.27
CA LEU A 17 40.28 -30.05 27.33
C LEU A 17 38.80 -29.88 26.93
N LEU A 18 37.99 -30.89 27.25
CA LEU A 18 36.53 -30.86 27.13
C LEU A 18 35.95 -30.48 28.50
N ALA A 19 35.38 -29.28 28.65
CA ALA A 19 34.32 -28.92 29.63
C ALA A 19 34.22 -27.40 29.80
N LEU A 20 33.21 -26.78 29.19
CA LEU A 20 32.46 -25.66 29.78
C LEU A 20 31.14 -25.51 29.02
N LEU A 21 30.04 -25.83 29.71
CA LEU A 21 28.69 -25.62 29.24
C LEU A 21 28.32 -24.12 29.27
N ALA A 22 27.42 -23.73 28.36
CA ALA A 22 26.46 -22.64 28.53
C ALA A 22 27.03 -21.26 28.97
N SER A 23 27.58 -20.50 28.02
CA SER A 23 27.52 -19.02 28.03
C SER A 23 27.62 -18.43 26.62
N SER A 24 26.94 -19.04 25.65
CA SER A 24 26.52 -18.30 24.45
C SER A 24 25.35 -17.41 24.85
N LEU A 25 25.67 -16.26 25.47
CA LEU A 25 24.71 -15.18 25.63
C LEU A 25 24.45 -14.59 24.24
N VAL A 26 23.59 -15.27 23.49
CA VAL A 26 22.97 -14.66 22.32
C VAL A 26 22.19 -13.48 22.89
N LEU A 27 22.65 -12.26 22.60
CA LEU A 27 21.74 -11.13 22.62
C LEU A 27 20.69 -11.44 21.56
N LEU A 28 19.59 -12.07 21.98
CA LEU A 28 18.29 -11.71 21.44
C LEU A 28 18.16 -10.22 21.75
N ALA A 29 18.64 -9.39 20.82
CA ALA A 29 17.92 -8.17 20.52
C ALA A 29 16.48 -8.62 20.36
N ALA A 30 15.61 -8.22 21.28
CA ALA A 30 14.21 -8.58 21.21
C ALA A 30 13.75 -8.12 19.83
N ALA A 31 13.41 -9.07 18.95
CA ALA A 31 12.73 -8.73 17.72
C ALA A 31 11.52 -7.89 18.16
N PRO A 32 11.31 -6.68 17.60
CA PRO A 32 10.24 -5.81 18.04
C PRO A 32 8.97 -6.64 18.05
N ALA A 33 8.27 -6.63 19.20
CA ALA A 33 7.16 -7.54 19.45
C ALA A 33 6.26 -7.53 18.21
N ARG A 34 6.06 -8.71 17.61
CA ARG A 34 5.33 -8.81 16.34
C ARG A 34 4.03 -8.04 16.48
N ALA A 35 3.73 -7.22 15.47
CA ALA A 35 2.48 -6.48 15.40
C ALA A 35 1.33 -7.41 15.81
N ALA A 36 0.47 -6.94 16.72
CA ALA A 36 -0.74 -7.67 17.08
C ALA A 36 -1.52 -7.99 15.81
N ASP A 37 -2.25 -9.12 15.77
CA ASP A 37 -2.96 -9.54 14.56
C ASP A 37 -3.79 -8.39 13.99
N CYS A 38 -3.36 -7.88 12.83
CA CYS A 38 -3.92 -6.69 12.18
C CYS A 38 -5.26 -6.98 11.48
N ALA A 39 -5.77 -8.20 11.65
CA ALA A 39 -7.06 -8.67 11.20
C ALA A 39 -8.02 -8.70 12.40
N PRO A 40 -9.20 -8.07 12.33
CA PRO A 40 -10.22 -8.18 13.37
C PRO A 40 -10.54 -9.64 13.72
N ALA A 41 -10.55 -9.96 15.02
CA ALA A 41 -10.85 -11.29 15.52
C ALA A 41 -12.37 -11.55 15.54
N SER A 42 -12.76 -12.82 15.75
CA SER A 42 -14.17 -13.14 15.98
C SER A 42 -14.66 -12.51 17.28
N GLY A 43 -15.66 -11.62 17.20
CA GLY A 43 -16.18 -10.86 18.34
C GLY A 43 -15.66 -9.43 18.45
N SER A 44 -14.74 -9.01 17.56
CA SER A 44 -14.32 -7.61 17.41
C SER A 44 -15.47 -6.66 17.05
N THR A 45 -15.44 -5.43 17.57
CA THR A 45 -16.42 -4.38 17.21
C THR A 45 -15.85 -3.46 16.13
N ASP A 46 -16.64 -3.19 15.08
CA ASP A 46 -16.38 -2.05 14.19
C ASP A 46 -16.78 -0.75 14.89
N ILE A 47 -15.82 0.11 15.18
CA ILE A 47 -16.01 1.39 15.85
C ILE A 47 -15.80 2.58 14.89
N SER A 48 -15.80 2.37 13.57
CA SER A 48 -15.46 3.41 12.58
C SER A 48 -16.24 4.72 12.76
N SER A 49 -17.56 4.65 13.00
CA SER A 49 -18.41 5.84 13.21
C SER A 49 -18.17 6.58 14.53
N ALA A 50 -17.52 5.91 15.49
CA ALA A 50 -17.13 6.47 16.79
C ALA A 50 -15.64 6.82 16.87
N ALA A 51 -14.82 6.39 15.89
CA ALA A 51 -13.38 6.62 15.90
C ALA A 51 -13.00 7.99 15.33
N TYR A 52 -13.59 8.40 14.21
CA TYR A 52 -13.26 9.65 13.53
C TYR A 52 -14.49 10.29 12.86
N GLY A 53 -14.37 11.56 12.49
CA GLY A 53 -15.31 12.31 11.66
C GLY A 53 -14.66 12.82 10.38
N ASP A 54 -15.46 13.41 9.48
CA ASP A 54 -14.93 13.94 8.21
C ASP A 54 -13.79 14.96 8.42
N ASP A 55 -13.93 15.84 9.39
CA ASP A 55 -12.93 16.87 9.67
C ASP A 55 -11.58 16.33 10.14
N ASP A 56 -11.55 15.11 10.69
CA ASP A 56 -10.34 14.40 11.15
C ASP A 56 -9.48 13.83 10.00
N VAL A 57 -10.00 13.77 8.77
CA VAL A 57 -9.26 13.28 7.58
C VAL A 57 -8.70 14.44 6.76
N THR A 58 -7.39 14.57 6.65
CA THR A 58 -6.71 15.71 5.99
C THR A 58 -5.56 15.28 5.10
N LEU A 59 -5.08 16.20 4.24
CA LEU A 59 -3.78 16.08 3.60
C LEU A 59 -2.76 17.00 4.27
N THR A 60 -1.55 16.49 4.49
CA THR A 60 -0.40 17.31 4.86
C THR A 60 0.06 18.14 3.65
N GLY A 61 0.70 19.29 3.87
CA GLY A 61 1.32 20.08 2.80
C GLY A 61 0.46 21.19 2.18
N GLY A 62 -0.82 21.29 2.54
CA GLY A 62 -1.69 22.42 2.18
C GLY A 62 -2.63 22.11 1.02
N VAL A 63 -2.75 23.04 0.07
CA VAL A 63 -3.69 22.96 -1.08
C VAL A 63 -3.02 23.15 -2.44
N ASP A 64 -1.75 23.54 -2.49
CA ASP A 64 -1.02 23.72 -3.76
C ASP A 64 -0.01 22.57 -3.93
N TYR A 65 -0.20 21.79 -4.99
CA TYR A 65 0.57 20.57 -5.25
C TYR A 65 1.08 20.54 -6.69
N THR A 66 2.04 19.65 -6.95
CA THR A 66 2.51 19.30 -8.28
C THR A 66 1.98 17.91 -8.67
N TRP A 67 1.67 17.68 -9.95
CA TRP A 67 1.22 16.36 -10.41
C TRP A 67 2.27 15.28 -10.12
N GLY A 68 1.86 14.15 -9.53
CA GLY A 68 2.73 13.07 -9.06
C GLY A 68 3.44 13.33 -7.74
N GLN A 69 3.29 14.52 -7.13
CA GLN A 69 3.92 14.84 -5.84
C GLN A 69 3.45 13.89 -4.74
N GLU A 70 4.38 13.40 -3.93
CA GLU A 70 4.07 12.68 -2.71
C GLU A 70 3.67 13.64 -1.58
N THR A 71 2.61 13.28 -0.86
CA THR A 71 2.23 13.87 0.43
C THR A 71 1.70 12.78 1.37
N LYS A 72 1.11 13.16 2.51
CA LYS A 72 0.47 12.23 3.45
C LYS A 72 -1.02 12.51 3.57
N LEU A 73 -1.79 11.45 3.60
CA LEU A 73 -3.17 11.40 4.08
C LEU A 73 -3.12 11.11 5.57
N HIS A 74 -3.59 12.05 6.38
CA HIS A 74 -3.57 12.02 7.85
C HIS A 74 -5.00 11.81 8.36
N ILE A 75 -5.19 10.86 9.27
CA ILE A 75 -6.48 10.50 9.86
C ILE A 75 -6.33 10.56 11.37
N ASP A 76 -6.85 11.60 12.02
CA ASP A 76 -6.97 11.62 13.48
C ASP A 76 -8.06 10.63 13.92
N PHE A 77 -7.86 9.96 15.06
CA PHE A 77 -8.88 9.17 15.76
C PHE A 77 -9.03 9.65 17.21
N GLY A 78 -10.23 9.53 17.77
CA GLY A 78 -10.59 10.02 19.10
C GLY A 78 -10.75 11.54 19.20
N LYS A 79 -10.22 12.33 18.26
CA LYS A 79 -10.22 13.80 18.26
C LYS A 79 -11.61 14.43 18.20
N SER A 80 -12.36 14.29 17.10
CA SER A 80 -13.73 14.84 17.03
C SER A 80 -14.77 14.01 17.79
N LYS A 81 -14.49 12.72 18.01
CA LYS A 81 -15.46 11.74 18.54
C LYS A 81 -15.31 11.38 20.02
N GLN A 82 -14.19 11.73 20.65
CA GLN A 82 -13.89 11.45 22.06
C GLN A 82 -14.05 9.96 22.42
N LEU A 83 -13.18 9.10 21.87
CA LEU A 83 -13.15 7.67 22.14
C LEU A 83 -12.84 7.40 23.63
N ALA A 84 -13.88 7.32 24.46
CA ALA A 84 -13.75 7.19 25.91
C ALA A 84 -12.96 5.93 26.34
N SER A 85 -13.15 4.81 25.63
CA SER A 85 -12.36 3.59 25.78
C SER A 85 -12.51 2.70 24.54
N VAL A 86 -11.58 1.77 24.34
CA VAL A 86 -11.64 0.72 23.32
C VAL A 86 -11.43 -0.64 23.98
N LYS A 87 -11.88 -1.73 23.35
CA LYS A 87 -11.52 -3.10 23.75
C LYS A 87 -10.42 -3.64 22.85
N SER A 88 -9.73 -4.66 23.34
CA SER A 88 -8.81 -5.44 22.50
C SER A 88 -9.60 -6.09 21.36
N GLY A 89 -9.08 -5.95 20.14
CA GLY A 89 -9.74 -6.36 18.91
C GLY A 89 -10.77 -5.38 18.35
N ASP A 90 -11.19 -4.33 19.07
CA ASP A 90 -12.00 -3.27 18.44
C ASP A 90 -11.18 -2.60 17.34
N TYR A 91 -11.85 -2.22 16.26
CA TYR A 91 -11.16 -1.70 15.07
C TYR A 91 -11.94 -0.58 14.40
N PHE A 92 -11.24 0.34 13.76
CA PHE A 92 -11.84 1.28 12.82
C PHE A 92 -11.28 1.07 11.42
N THR A 93 -12.04 1.53 10.43
CA THR A 93 -11.65 1.43 9.03
C THR A 93 -11.89 2.74 8.32
N TYR A 94 -10.98 3.08 7.41
CA TYR A 94 -11.09 4.21 6.51
C TYR A 94 -10.99 3.69 5.08
N THR A 95 -11.92 4.09 4.20
CA THR A 95 -11.88 3.72 2.79
C THR A 95 -11.58 4.97 1.96
N LEU A 96 -10.47 4.97 1.23
CA LEU A 96 -10.12 6.04 0.32
C LEU A 96 -11.11 6.04 -0.85
N PRO A 97 -11.78 7.17 -1.16
CA PRO A 97 -12.71 7.22 -2.28
C PRO A 97 -12.01 6.86 -3.61
N PRO A 98 -12.66 6.08 -4.50
CA PRO A 98 -12.06 5.67 -5.78
C PRO A 98 -11.84 6.86 -6.72
N ASP A 99 -12.58 7.95 -6.54
CA ASP A 99 -12.42 9.23 -7.23
C ASP A 99 -11.70 10.29 -6.38
N SER A 100 -10.93 9.85 -5.37
CA SER A 100 -10.14 10.75 -4.50
C SER A 100 -9.10 11.56 -5.27
N GLY A 101 -8.56 11.04 -6.37
CA GLY A 101 -7.38 11.63 -7.03
C GLY A 101 -6.07 11.41 -6.27
N LEU A 102 -6.03 10.43 -5.37
CA LEU A 102 -4.88 10.07 -4.56
C LEU A 102 -4.47 8.62 -4.85
N ALA A 103 -3.17 8.39 -5.06
CA ALA A 103 -2.61 7.05 -5.24
C ALA A 103 -1.78 6.64 -4.00
N PRO A 104 -2.25 5.72 -3.13
CA PRO A 104 -1.51 5.31 -1.95
C PRO A 104 -0.14 4.69 -2.27
N GLN A 105 0.92 5.22 -1.66
CA GLN A 105 2.26 4.65 -1.65
C GLN A 105 2.46 3.73 -0.43
N VAL A 106 1.39 3.00 -0.10
CA VAL A 106 1.34 1.99 0.95
C VAL A 106 0.73 0.75 0.33
N GLY A 107 1.53 -0.31 0.26
CA GLY A 107 0.97 -1.65 0.06
C GLY A 107 0.79 -2.32 1.41
N GLY A 108 -0.23 -3.19 1.53
CA GLY A 108 -0.79 -3.71 2.78
C GLY A 108 0.09 -4.59 3.67
N ALA A 109 1.25 -4.09 4.08
CA ALA A 109 1.93 -4.59 5.26
C ALA A 109 1.33 -3.90 6.48
N ALA A 110 1.53 -4.56 7.60
CA ALA A 110 1.26 -4.02 8.92
C ALA A 110 2.24 -2.89 9.25
N PHE A 111 1.74 -1.80 9.83
CA PHE A 111 2.53 -0.85 10.60
C PHE A 111 1.93 -0.69 12.00
N ASN A 112 2.78 -0.42 12.99
CA ASN A 112 2.35 -0.24 14.37
C ASN A 112 1.85 1.19 14.60
N VAL A 113 0.84 1.31 15.47
CA VAL A 113 0.49 2.56 16.15
C VAL A 113 1.08 2.48 17.56
N THR A 114 1.97 3.40 17.89
CA THR A 114 2.72 3.40 19.16
C THR A 114 2.27 4.49 20.10
N ASP A 115 2.35 4.24 21.41
CA ASP A 115 2.07 5.23 22.46
C ASP A 115 3.36 5.85 22.99
N PRO A 116 3.74 7.07 22.55
CA PRO A 116 4.96 7.72 22.99
C PRO A 116 4.92 8.13 24.48
N ALA A 117 3.74 8.20 25.12
CA ALA A 117 3.63 8.47 26.56
C ALA A 117 3.93 7.22 27.42
N HIS A 118 3.81 6.02 26.84
CA HIS A 118 4.02 4.73 27.51
C HIS A 118 5.16 3.93 26.85
N ASP A 119 6.36 4.53 26.79
CA ASP A 119 7.60 3.91 26.28
C ASP A 119 7.49 3.34 24.85
N ASN A 120 6.76 4.04 23.98
CA ASN A 120 6.46 3.62 22.60
C ASN A 120 5.74 2.26 22.51
N GLN A 121 4.98 1.87 23.54
CA GLN A 121 4.20 0.64 23.56
C GLN A 121 3.27 0.58 22.34
N VAL A 122 3.28 -0.53 21.61
CA VAL A 122 2.34 -0.74 20.49
C VAL A 122 0.93 -0.91 21.05
N ILE A 123 0.01 -0.03 20.63
CA ILE A 123 -1.40 -0.02 21.08
C ILE A 123 -2.38 -0.45 19.99
N ALA A 124 -2.00 -0.35 18.72
CA ALA A 124 -2.77 -0.90 17.60
C ALA A 124 -1.87 -1.36 16.45
N CYS A 125 -2.40 -2.20 15.56
CA CYS A 125 -1.81 -2.46 14.25
C CYS A 125 -2.70 -1.86 13.16
N ALA A 126 -2.10 -1.26 12.15
CA ALA A 126 -2.76 -0.71 10.96
C ALA A 126 -2.30 -1.42 9.68
N VAL A 127 -3.22 -1.68 8.76
CA VAL A 127 -2.94 -2.30 7.45
C VAL A 127 -3.82 -1.69 6.36
N PHE A 128 -3.22 -1.36 5.20
CA PHE A 128 -3.94 -0.80 4.05
C PHE A 128 -4.11 -1.84 2.93
N ASP A 129 -5.32 -2.37 2.77
CA ASP A 129 -5.67 -3.19 1.62
C ASP A 129 -5.85 -2.29 0.38
N ALA A 130 -4.89 -2.37 -0.54
CA ALA A 130 -4.89 -1.59 -1.75
C ALA A 130 -5.76 -2.15 -2.89
N GLN A 131 -6.33 -3.36 -2.76
CA GLN A 131 -7.41 -3.84 -3.64
C GLN A 131 -8.73 -3.16 -3.28
N THR A 132 -9.05 -3.11 -1.98
CA THR A 132 -10.30 -2.51 -1.48
C THR A 132 -10.17 -1.03 -1.11
N GLN A 133 -8.97 -0.45 -1.27
CA GLN A 133 -8.61 0.93 -0.91
C GLN A 133 -8.93 1.25 0.57
N LYS A 134 -8.74 0.26 1.44
CA LYS A 134 -9.23 0.27 2.82
C LYS A 134 -8.10 0.14 3.85
N LEU A 135 -7.93 1.18 4.66
CA LEU A 135 -7.19 1.10 5.92
C LEU A 135 -8.04 0.40 6.98
N THR A 136 -7.45 -0.53 7.71
CA THR A 136 -8.02 -1.14 8.92
C THR A 136 -7.02 -0.97 10.05
N VAL A 137 -7.48 -0.46 11.21
CA VAL A 137 -6.67 -0.26 12.41
C VAL A 137 -7.31 -1.02 13.57
N VAL A 138 -6.59 -1.98 14.15
CA VAL A 138 -7.07 -2.90 15.19
C VAL A 138 -6.34 -2.62 16.51
N PHE A 139 -7.09 -2.24 17.54
CA PHE A 139 -6.57 -1.99 18.90
C PHE A 139 -6.27 -3.29 19.65
N ASN A 140 -5.32 -3.24 20.59
CA ASN A 140 -4.86 -4.43 21.34
C ASN A 140 -5.10 -4.30 22.86
N ASP A 141 -4.60 -5.28 23.63
CA ASP A 141 -4.66 -5.34 25.10
C ASP A 141 -3.97 -4.17 25.83
N ALA A 142 -3.10 -3.40 25.17
CA ALA A 142 -2.52 -2.19 25.74
C ALA A 142 -3.48 -1.01 25.60
N ALA A 143 -4.05 -0.79 24.42
CA ALA A 143 -5.09 0.23 24.20
C ALA A 143 -6.32 0.02 25.12
N ALA A 144 -6.68 -1.23 25.39
CA ALA A 144 -7.79 -1.58 26.28
C ALA A 144 -7.58 -1.18 27.75
N LYS A 145 -6.38 -0.74 28.14
CA LYS A 145 -6.03 -0.23 29.48
C LYS A 145 -5.93 1.29 29.52
N LEU A 146 -6.35 1.96 28.45
CA LEU A 146 -6.34 3.41 28.34
C LEU A 146 -7.78 3.96 28.37
N GLN A 147 -7.91 5.23 28.73
CA GLN A 147 -9.13 6.02 28.70
C GLN A 147 -8.89 7.28 27.84
N GLY A 148 -9.91 7.75 27.14
CA GLY A 148 -9.78 8.91 26.25
C GLY A 148 -8.78 8.69 25.12
N VAL A 149 -8.82 7.51 24.49
CA VAL A 149 -7.85 7.09 23.47
C VAL A 149 -7.94 8.00 22.25
N GLN A 150 -6.85 8.71 21.96
CA GLN A 150 -6.76 9.63 20.81
C GLN A 150 -5.40 9.48 20.14
N GLY A 151 -5.34 9.81 18.85
CA GLY A 151 -4.12 9.65 18.07
C GLY A 151 -4.37 9.89 16.60
N TRP A 152 -3.47 9.39 15.77
CA TRP A 152 -3.52 9.54 14.33
C TRP A 152 -2.84 8.37 13.61
N VAL A 153 -3.22 8.18 12.35
CA VAL A 153 -2.50 7.34 11.39
C VAL A 153 -2.28 8.13 10.10
N GLU A 154 -1.09 7.98 9.51
CA GLU A 154 -0.73 8.59 8.24
C GLU A 154 -0.42 7.52 7.20
N LEU A 155 -0.89 7.74 5.98
CA LEU A 155 -0.53 6.98 4.79
C LEU A 155 0.10 7.92 3.77
N ARG A 156 1.24 7.54 3.19
CA ARG A 156 1.78 8.28 2.05
C ARG A 156 0.91 8.08 0.81
N VAL A 157 0.68 9.16 0.08
CA VAL A 157 -0.13 9.20 -1.16
C VAL A 157 0.57 10.07 -2.21
N GLN A 158 0.40 9.77 -3.50
CA GLN A 158 0.77 10.64 -4.62
C GLN A 158 -0.47 11.37 -5.15
N ILE A 159 -0.28 12.64 -5.57
CA ILE A 159 -1.33 13.49 -6.16
C ILE A 159 -1.53 13.14 -7.64
N PHE A 160 -2.66 12.49 -7.95
CA PHE A 160 -3.10 12.17 -9.32
C PHE A 160 -4.59 12.48 -9.49
N PRO A 161 -4.99 13.77 -9.51
CA PRO A 161 -6.39 14.16 -9.65
C PRO A 161 -7.00 13.59 -10.93
N LEU A 162 -8.22 13.06 -10.83
CA LEU A 162 -8.97 12.60 -12.00
C LEU A 162 -9.55 13.80 -12.77
N GLY A 163 -9.49 13.75 -14.09
CA GLY A 163 -10.02 14.78 -14.99
C GLY A 163 -9.14 15.00 -16.21
N GLU A 164 -9.58 15.89 -17.11
CA GLU A 164 -8.75 16.33 -18.24
C GLU A 164 -7.72 17.39 -17.79
N GLY A 165 -6.52 17.33 -18.39
CA GLY A 165 -5.41 18.23 -18.10
C GLY A 165 -4.67 17.93 -16.77
N THR A 166 -3.37 18.22 -16.75
CA THR A 166 -2.50 18.04 -15.58
C THR A 166 -2.40 19.26 -14.67
N GLU A 167 -2.93 20.42 -15.09
CA GLU A 167 -2.80 21.70 -14.39
C GLU A 167 -4.15 22.36 -14.03
N GLY A 168 -4.16 23.13 -12.94
CA GLY A 168 -5.21 24.06 -12.53
C GLY A 168 -5.91 23.65 -11.23
N PRO A 169 -6.97 24.38 -10.83
CA PRO A 169 -7.78 24.00 -9.69
C PRO A 169 -8.44 22.63 -9.90
N ARG A 170 -8.53 21.83 -8.84
CA ARG A 170 -9.14 20.50 -8.80
C ARG A 170 -9.86 20.30 -7.47
N LYS A 171 -10.84 19.40 -7.47
CA LYS A 171 -11.44 18.87 -6.24
C LYS A 171 -10.99 17.42 -6.07
N ILE A 172 -10.41 17.14 -4.91
CA ILE A 172 -10.10 15.78 -4.47
C ILE A 172 -11.07 15.39 -3.36
N ARG A 173 -11.39 14.09 -3.25
CA ARG A 173 -12.33 13.58 -2.25
C ARG A 173 -11.60 12.79 -1.17
N LEU A 174 -11.71 13.23 0.09
CA LEU A 174 -11.02 12.61 1.23
C LEU A 174 -11.90 11.63 2.00
N THR A 175 -13.21 11.87 2.08
CA THR A 175 -14.21 10.95 2.65
C THR A 175 -15.44 10.89 1.74
N GLN A 176 -16.50 10.14 2.07
CA GLN A 176 -17.72 10.14 1.24
C GLN A 176 -18.33 11.55 1.05
N THR A 177 -18.13 12.42 2.03
CA THR A 177 -18.77 13.74 2.20
C THR A 177 -17.78 14.90 2.11
N LYS A 178 -16.50 14.69 2.45
CA LYS A 178 -15.47 15.74 2.44
C LYS A 178 -14.69 15.78 1.13
N THR A 179 -14.69 16.96 0.52
CA THR A 179 -13.80 17.33 -0.59
C THR A 179 -12.84 18.43 -0.18
N LEU A 180 -11.64 18.43 -0.73
CA LEU A 180 -10.68 19.52 -0.63
C LEU A 180 -10.49 20.15 -2.02
N ASP A 181 -10.60 21.47 -2.10
CA ASP A 181 -10.17 22.26 -3.25
C ASP A 181 -8.65 22.40 -3.21
N ILE A 182 -7.98 22.02 -4.29
CA ILE A 182 -6.52 22.09 -4.46
C ILE A 182 -6.14 22.76 -5.78
N THR A 183 -4.96 23.36 -5.87
CA THR A 183 -4.31 23.69 -7.13
C THR A 183 -3.33 22.57 -7.48
N VAL A 184 -3.34 22.09 -8.72
CA VAL A 184 -2.29 21.19 -9.21
C VAL A 184 -1.50 21.88 -10.31
N HIS A 185 -0.19 21.94 -10.16
CA HIS A 185 0.75 22.44 -11.14
C HIS A 185 1.28 21.28 -12.02
N PRO A 186 1.77 21.56 -13.24
CA PRO A 186 2.41 20.55 -14.07
C PRO A 186 3.54 19.87 -13.30
N GLY A 187 3.53 18.54 -13.28
CA GLY A 187 4.68 17.76 -12.86
C GLY A 187 5.84 17.93 -13.83
N GLN A 188 7.04 17.54 -13.41
CA GLN A 188 8.14 17.31 -14.36
C GLN A 188 7.73 16.15 -15.25
N GLY A 189 7.12 16.47 -16.39
CA GLY A 189 6.62 15.49 -17.33
C GLY A 189 7.79 14.80 -18.05
N PRO A 190 7.64 13.55 -18.48
CA PRO A 190 8.64 12.82 -19.26
C PRO A 190 9.00 13.43 -20.65
N GLY A 191 8.49 14.62 -20.98
CA GLY A 191 8.93 15.44 -22.12
C GLY A 191 9.98 16.51 -21.77
N GLU A 192 10.19 16.82 -20.49
CA GLU A 192 11.13 17.85 -20.03
C GLU A 192 12.48 17.25 -19.60
N GLY A 193 13.31 16.91 -20.58
CA GLY A 193 14.64 16.34 -20.34
C GLY A 193 14.65 14.82 -20.19
N PHE A 194 15.83 14.28 -19.84
CA PHE A 194 15.98 12.87 -19.51
C PHE A 194 15.32 12.59 -18.16
N HIS A 195 14.29 11.76 -18.18
CA HIS A 195 13.38 11.59 -17.06
C HIS A 195 13.33 10.15 -16.59
N LYS A 196 13.29 9.98 -15.28
CA LYS A 196 13.01 8.72 -14.61
C LYS A 196 11.95 8.96 -13.55
N ASP A 197 10.92 8.15 -13.57
CA ASP A 197 9.88 8.14 -12.55
C ASP A 197 9.71 6.76 -11.93
N GLY A 198 9.15 6.76 -10.71
CA GLY A 198 8.85 5.56 -9.95
C GLY A 198 7.54 5.72 -9.18
N TRP A 199 6.74 4.65 -9.14
CA TRP A 199 5.48 4.62 -8.39
C TRP A 199 5.15 3.20 -7.94
N LEU A 200 4.32 3.07 -6.90
CA LEU A 200 3.75 1.79 -6.50
C LEU A 200 2.63 1.36 -7.47
N ARG A 201 2.71 0.15 -8.03
CA ARG A 201 1.61 -0.49 -8.77
C ARG A 201 1.03 -1.66 -7.97
N VAL A 202 -0.29 -1.72 -7.96
CA VAL A 202 -1.10 -2.64 -7.17
C VAL A 202 -2.00 -3.48 -8.10
N GLY A 203 -2.21 -4.77 -7.77
CA GLY A 203 -3.35 -5.55 -8.28
C GLY A 203 -3.19 -6.32 -9.59
N LEU A 204 -1.99 -6.81 -9.92
CA LEU A 204 -1.84 -7.78 -11.01
C LEU A 204 -2.34 -9.17 -10.55
N LYS A 205 -3.39 -9.70 -11.20
CA LYS A 205 -3.96 -11.05 -10.94
C LYS A 205 -3.15 -12.18 -11.58
N GLU A 206 -1.83 -12.12 -11.46
CA GLU A 206 -0.89 -13.15 -11.95
C GLU A 206 -0.52 -14.10 -10.80
N PRO A 207 -0.60 -15.44 -10.91
CA PRO A 207 -0.38 -16.35 -9.78
C PRO A 207 1.02 -16.29 -9.12
N ALA A 208 2.02 -15.72 -9.79
CA ALA A 208 3.34 -15.46 -9.21
C ALA A 208 3.44 -14.09 -8.50
N PHE A 209 2.41 -13.23 -8.61
CA PHE A 209 2.34 -11.85 -8.12
C PHE A 209 1.01 -11.53 -7.40
N SER A 210 0.17 -12.54 -7.18
CA SER A 210 -1.20 -12.39 -6.67
C SER A 210 -1.24 -12.22 -5.16
N ALA A 211 -0.69 -11.12 -4.66
CA ALA A 211 -1.01 -10.51 -3.38
C ALA A 211 -0.54 -9.04 -3.33
N ASP A 212 0.73 -8.79 -3.68
CA ASP A 212 1.42 -7.59 -3.22
C ASP A 212 2.42 -7.00 -4.23
N ARG A 213 2.14 -5.74 -4.63
CA ARG A 213 3.12 -4.63 -4.73
C ARG A 213 4.34 -4.83 -5.65
N ALA A 214 4.26 -4.27 -6.86
CA ALA A 214 5.46 -3.95 -7.63
C ALA A 214 5.75 -2.46 -7.52
N ILE A 215 6.97 -2.07 -7.15
CA ILE A 215 7.45 -0.73 -7.53
C ILE A 215 7.70 -0.79 -9.03
N VAL A 216 7.21 0.21 -9.76
CA VAL A 216 7.40 0.32 -11.20
C VAL A 216 8.25 1.55 -11.44
N TRP A 217 9.34 1.37 -12.18
CA TRP A 217 10.12 2.47 -12.72
C TRP A 217 9.80 2.67 -14.20
N ARG A 218 10.02 3.88 -14.71
CA ARG A 218 10.01 4.17 -16.13
C ARG A 218 11.17 5.08 -16.46
N ILE A 219 11.70 4.93 -17.67
CA ILE A 219 12.74 5.80 -18.25
C ILE A 219 12.15 6.40 -19.51
N ALA A 220 12.21 7.73 -19.62
CA ALA A 220 11.70 8.46 -20.76
C ALA A 220 12.74 9.44 -21.31
N PHE A 221 12.80 9.49 -22.63
CA PHE A 221 13.71 10.34 -23.37
C PHE A 221 13.07 11.66 -23.75
N PRO A 222 13.80 12.77 -23.66
CA PRO A 222 13.33 14.04 -24.16
C PRO A 222 13.19 14.02 -25.68
N ARG A 223 12.39 14.95 -26.20
CA ARG A 223 12.49 15.33 -27.61
C ARG A 223 13.78 16.12 -27.82
N MET A 224 14.78 15.47 -28.39
CA MET A 224 16.03 16.15 -28.76
C MET A 224 15.85 16.97 -30.04
N GLN A 225 16.49 18.14 -30.13
CA GLN A 225 16.44 18.98 -31.33
C GLN A 225 17.34 18.45 -32.45
N GLU A 226 18.30 17.58 -32.11
CA GLU A 226 19.24 16.92 -33.01
C GLU A 226 18.96 15.41 -33.11
N ARG A 227 19.55 14.76 -34.11
CA ARG A 227 19.56 13.30 -34.27
C ARG A 227 20.64 12.71 -33.37
N LEU A 228 20.28 11.71 -32.57
CA LEU A 228 21.24 10.94 -31.76
C LEU A 228 21.59 9.59 -32.41
N THR A 229 22.80 9.09 -32.16
CA THR A 229 23.28 7.76 -32.57
C THR A 229 23.99 7.04 -31.44
N ASN A 230 23.98 5.70 -31.50
CA ASN A 230 24.51 4.80 -30.45
C ASN A 230 24.03 5.19 -29.04
N VAL A 231 22.72 5.36 -28.92
CA VAL A 231 22.08 5.77 -27.69
C VAL A 231 22.03 4.57 -26.75
N GLU A 232 22.65 4.64 -25.57
CA GLU A 232 22.72 3.54 -24.61
C GLU A 232 22.19 3.95 -23.23
N VAL A 233 21.16 3.22 -22.76
CA VAL A 233 20.60 3.31 -21.41
C VAL A 233 21.24 2.24 -20.55
N THR A 234 21.69 2.63 -19.36
CA THR A 234 21.98 1.72 -18.25
C THR A 234 21.19 2.18 -17.03
N ASP A 235 20.46 1.26 -16.38
CA ASP A 235 19.68 1.52 -15.17
C ASP A 235 20.07 0.49 -14.11
N ASP A 236 20.76 0.95 -13.07
CA ASP A 236 21.40 0.09 -12.08
C ASP A 236 20.66 0.18 -10.74
N SER A 237 20.24 -0.96 -10.21
CA SER A 237 19.58 -1.02 -8.90
C SER A 237 20.62 -1.01 -7.77
N GLU A 238 21.26 0.14 -7.56
CA GLU A 238 22.20 0.34 -6.43
C GLU A 238 21.54 0.08 -5.06
N ASP A 239 20.21 0.24 -4.97
CA ASP A 239 19.43 -0.08 -3.79
C ASP A 239 19.09 -1.57 -3.68
N THR A 240 19.94 -2.30 -2.95
CA THR A 240 19.81 -3.73 -2.61
C THR A 240 18.48 -4.20 -1.99
N LYS A 241 17.54 -3.31 -1.63
CA LYS A 241 16.21 -3.71 -1.13
C LYS A 241 15.27 -4.19 -2.24
N TRP A 242 15.62 -3.98 -3.50
CA TRP A 242 14.84 -4.42 -4.66
C TRP A 242 15.75 -4.88 -5.82
N SER A 243 15.15 -5.50 -6.83
CA SER A 243 15.84 -5.95 -8.05
C SER A 243 14.87 -5.90 -9.24
N PHE A 244 15.35 -5.84 -10.48
CA PHE A 244 14.49 -5.91 -11.65
C PHE A 244 13.85 -7.29 -11.81
N ASN A 245 12.55 -7.29 -12.04
CA ASN A 245 11.77 -8.48 -12.33
C ASN A 245 11.68 -8.71 -13.84
N CYS A 246 12.76 -9.24 -14.41
CA CYS A 246 12.92 -9.41 -15.85
C CYS A 246 11.90 -10.37 -16.50
N SER A 247 11.11 -11.11 -15.72
CA SER A 247 9.99 -11.90 -16.25
C SER A 247 8.82 -11.03 -16.77
N PHE A 248 8.80 -9.73 -16.43
CA PHE A 248 7.75 -8.77 -16.80
C PHE A 248 8.27 -7.60 -17.64
N ILE A 249 9.55 -7.61 -18.01
CA ILE A 249 10.23 -6.53 -18.72
C ILE A 249 10.63 -7.06 -20.10
N ASP A 250 9.78 -6.80 -21.09
CA ASP A 250 10.17 -6.91 -22.49
C ASP A 250 10.89 -5.63 -22.90
N VAL A 251 12.21 -5.69 -23.02
CA VAL A 251 13.08 -4.57 -23.39
C VAL A 251 12.66 -3.94 -24.73
N SER A 252 12.09 -4.73 -25.64
CA SER A 252 11.66 -4.28 -26.97
C SER A 252 10.29 -3.58 -26.99
N ALA A 253 9.52 -3.65 -25.88
CA ALA A 253 8.20 -3.04 -25.75
C ALA A 253 8.25 -1.52 -25.48
N VAL A 254 9.16 -0.81 -26.16
CA VAL A 254 9.26 0.66 -26.11
C VAL A 254 8.09 1.32 -26.82
N GLN A 255 7.72 2.53 -26.37
CA GLN A 255 6.87 3.44 -27.13
C GLN A 255 7.74 4.54 -27.76
N VAL A 256 7.47 4.84 -29.03
CA VAL A 256 8.16 5.90 -29.77
C VAL A 256 7.14 6.93 -30.23
N LEU A 257 7.40 8.21 -29.96
CA LEU A 257 6.50 9.31 -30.32
C LEU A 257 7.20 10.28 -31.26
N GLY A 258 6.68 10.40 -32.47
CA GLY A 258 7.14 11.38 -33.46
C GLY A 258 6.86 12.83 -33.03
N PRO A 259 7.46 13.82 -33.73
CA PRO A 259 7.53 15.21 -33.27
C PRO A 259 6.19 15.89 -32.95
N ASN A 260 5.12 15.46 -33.63
CA ASN A 260 3.79 16.09 -33.54
C ASN A 260 2.84 15.43 -32.53
N ARG A 261 3.30 14.41 -31.77
CA ARG A 261 2.47 13.71 -30.77
C ARG A 261 2.68 14.30 -29.37
N ALA A 262 1.62 14.41 -28.58
CA ALA A 262 1.73 14.72 -27.16
C ALA A 262 2.09 13.46 -26.35
N PHE A 263 2.65 13.59 -25.15
CA PHE A 263 3.03 12.42 -24.32
C PHE A 263 1.81 11.60 -23.88
N GLU A 264 0.67 12.27 -23.69
CA GLU A 264 -0.65 11.71 -23.39
C GLU A 264 -1.11 10.74 -24.49
N GLN A 265 -0.58 10.88 -25.72
CA GLN A 265 -0.88 10.00 -26.84
C GLN A 265 -0.03 8.73 -26.83
N ARG A 266 0.85 8.47 -25.85
CA ARG A 266 1.73 7.28 -25.82
C ARG A 266 0.97 5.95 -25.93
N ASP A 267 -0.27 5.91 -25.43
CA ASP A 267 -1.10 4.70 -25.39
C ASP A 267 -1.89 4.51 -26.71
N GLN A 268 -1.82 5.47 -27.64
CA GLN A 268 -2.35 5.35 -29.00
C GLN A 268 -1.36 4.59 -29.91
N PRO A 269 -1.80 3.79 -30.89
CA PRO A 269 -0.91 2.98 -31.72
C PRO A 269 0.24 3.76 -32.37
N MET A 270 1.44 3.15 -32.40
CA MET A 270 2.58 3.69 -33.14
C MET A 270 2.32 3.68 -34.66
N ASN A 271 2.68 4.76 -35.35
CA ASN A 271 2.75 4.82 -36.81
C ASN A 271 3.96 4.01 -37.33
N ASP A 272 4.09 3.84 -38.64
CA ASP A 272 5.10 2.94 -39.19
C ASP A 272 6.56 3.43 -39.04
N ALA A 273 6.78 4.75 -38.94
CA ALA A 273 8.11 5.30 -38.63
C ALA A 273 8.48 5.09 -37.16
N GLU A 274 7.52 5.29 -36.25
CA GLU A 274 7.67 5.00 -34.81
C GLU A 274 7.94 3.51 -34.57
N LYS A 275 7.17 2.63 -35.22
CA LYS A 275 7.41 1.18 -35.21
C LYS A 275 8.78 0.80 -35.79
N ALA A 276 9.27 1.52 -36.79
CA ALA A 276 10.59 1.24 -37.39
C ALA A 276 11.72 1.52 -36.39
N ILE A 277 11.63 2.62 -35.63
CA ILE A 277 12.58 2.93 -34.54
C ILE A 277 12.42 1.92 -33.39
N ALA A 278 11.20 1.62 -32.95
CA ALA A 278 10.97 0.68 -31.85
C ALA A 278 11.59 -0.70 -32.10
N LYS A 279 11.55 -1.18 -33.35
CA LYS A 279 12.13 -2.46 -33.78
C LYS A 279 13.66 -2.51 -33.79
N THR A 280 14.36 -1.38 -33.68
CA THR A 280 15.84 -1.37 -33.59
C THR A 280 16.34 -1.36 -32.15
N VAL A 281 15.44 -1.32 -31.16
CA VAL A 281 15.83 -1.35 -29.75
C VAL A 281 16.22 -2.77 -29.35
N GLU A 282 17.47 -2.91 -28.93
CA GLU A 282 18.04 -4.14 -28.39
C GLU A 282 18.45 -3.91 -26.93
N GLY A 283 18.64 -4.98 -26.15
CA GLY A 283 19.11 -4.86 -24.78
C GLY A 283 18.88 -6.10 -23.94
N ALA A 284 19.04 -5.95 -22.63
CA ALA A 284 18.93 -7.03 -21.67
C ALA A 284 18.37 -6.52 -20.33
N CYS A 285 17.73 -7.42 -19.60
CA CYS A 285 17.35 -7.21 -18.21
C CYS A 285 18.03 -8.30 -17.37
N GLU A 286 18.75 -7.87 -16.35
CA GLU A 286 19.31 -8.69 -15.28
C GLU A 286 18.81 -8.14 -13.93
N ALA A 287 18.90 -8.94 -12.87
CA ALA A 287 18.31 -8.58 -11.56
C ALA A 287 18.82 -7.23 -11.01
N GLU A 288 20.09 -6.89 -11.27
CA GLU A 288 20.72 -5.66 -10.77
C GLU A 288 20.83 -4.54 -11.82
N ARG A 289 20.51 -4.84 -13.09
CA ARG A 289 20.79 -3.95 -14.23
C ARG A 289 19.81 -4.14 -15.39
N PHE A 290 19.18 -3.06 -15.81
CA PHE A 290 18.50 -2.96 -17.10
C PHE A 290 19.40 -2.20 -18.09
N GLN A 291 19.53 -2.72 -19.31
CA GLN A 291 20.29 -2.10 -20.40
C GLN A 291 19.48 -2.09 -21.68
N ALA A 292 19.55 -0.99 -22.42
CA ALA A 292 18.98 -0.91 -23.76
C ALA A 292 19.79 -0.01 -24.69
N LYS A 293 19.82 -0.35 -25.97
CA LYS A 293 20.51 0.40 -27.03
C LYS A 293 19.52 0.77 -28.13
N VAL A 294 19.52 2.03 -28.53
CA VAL A 294 18.80 2.55 -29.70
C VAL A 294 19.84 3.03 -30.72
N PRO A 295 20.01 2.34 -31.86
CA PRO A 295 21.05 2.69 -32.84
C PRO A 295 20.97 4.13 -33.36
N GLU A 296 19.75 4.63 -33.59
CA GLU A 296 19.48 6.01 -34.01
C GLU A 296 18.14 6.51 -33.48
N ILE A 297 18.11 7.74 -32.97
CA ILE A 297 16.87 8.49 -32.65
C ILE A 297 16.84 9.74 -33.52
N PRO A 298 15.90 9.87 -34.48
CA PRO A 298 15.78 11.07 -35.30
C PRO A 298 15.37 12.31 -34.49
N ALA A 299 15.75 13.49 -34.98
CA ALA A 299 15.40 14.76 -34.34
C ALA A 299 13.90 14.91 -34.09
N GLY A 300 13.54 15.41 -32.92
CA GLY A 300 12.18 15.63 -32.46
C GLY A 300 11.45 14.38 -31.96
N TYR A 301 12.01 13.18 -32.06
CA TYR A 301 11.40 11.96 -31.51
C TYR A 301 11.63 11.82 -30.00
N MET A 302 10.71 11.13 -29.34
CA MET A 302 10.77 10.72 -27.94
C MET A 302 10.69 9.19 -27.88
N VAL A 303 11.45 8.58 -26.97
CA VAL A 303 11.45 7.14 -26.69
C VAL A 303 11.10 6.91 -25.22
N ILE A 304 10.13 6.05 -24.94
CA ILE A 304 9.69 5.71 -23.60
C ILE A 304 9.92 4.21 -23.44
N PHE A 305 10.73 3.85 -22.45
CA PHE A 305 11.03 2.45 -22.17
C PHE A 305 9.84 1.76 -21.49
N PRO A 306 9.74 0.42 -21.60
CA PRO A 306 8.73 -0.35 -20.90
C PRO A 306 8.74 -0.04 -19.39
N ALA A 307 7.61 -0.32 -18.74
CA ALA A 307 7.53 -0.33 -17.29
C ALA A 307 8.55 -1.34 -16.72
N LEU A 308 9.51 -0.86 -15.94
CA LEU A 308 10.55 -1.67 -15.32
C LEU A 308 10.05 -2.09 -13.93
N TYR A 309 9.49 -3.29 -13.86
CA TYR A 309 8.92 -3.85 -12.63
C TYR A 309 10.01 -4.28 -11.65
N ALA A 310 9.89 -3.88 -10.39
CA ALA A 310 10.75 -4.32 -9.31
C ALA A 310 10.18 -5.54 -8.57
N SER A 311 11.04 -6.51 -8.27
CA SER A 311 10.87 -7.47 -7.19
C SER A 311 11.28 -6.83 -5.87
N VAL A 312 10.36 -6.71 -4.90
CA VAL A 312 10.64 -6.09 -3.60
C VAL A 312 10.23 -7.01 -2.47
N GLN A 313 11.10 -7.21 -1.49
CA GLN A 313 10.74 -7.93 -0.25
C GLN A 313 10.21 -6.92 0.77
N MET A 314 8.97 -7.12 1.25
CA MET A 314 8.34 -6.40 2.37
C MET A 314 8.42 -4.85 2.27
N PRO A 315 7.69 -4.21 1.34
CA PRO A 315 8.01 -2.84 0.91
C PRO A 315 7.49 -1.71 1.83
N MET A 316 7.39 -1.89 3.15
CA MET A 316 6.94 -0.82 4.06
C MET A 316 8.06 -0.30 4.96
N GLY A 317 8.06 1.02 5.17
CA GLY A 317 9.07 1.73 5.96
C GLY A 317 10.35 2.04 5.17
N GLY A 318 10.33 1.95 3.84
CA GLY A 318 11.51 2.06 2.98
C GLY A 318 11.42 3.19 1.95
N THR A 319 12.51 3.93 1.79
CA THR A 319 12.78 4.79 0.63
C THR A 319 13.49 3.98 -0.45
N TYR A 320 12.83 3.68 -1.56
CA TYR A 320 13.41 2.93 -2.67
C TYR A 320 14.02 3.89 -3.67
N THR A 321 15.25 3.68 -4.11
CA THR A 321 15.92 4.53 -5.10
C THR A 321 16.33 3.76 -6.35
N ASN A 322 16.29 4.43 -7.50
CA ASN A 322 16.80 3.89 -8.76
C ASN A 322 17.37 5.02 -9.63
N THR A 323 18.46 4.76 -10.35
CA THR A 323 19.21 5.75 -11.14
C THR A 323 19.51 5.25 -12.54
N ALA A 324 19.04 5.99 -13.55
CA ALA A 324 19.35 5.74 -14.94
C ALA A 324 20.49 6.65 -15.42
N VAL A 325 21.29 6.11 -16.33
CA VAL A 325 22.37 6.79 -17.05
C VAL A 325 22.14 6.63 -18.54
N LEU A 326 22.46 7.67 -19.29
CA LEU A 326 22.24 7.75 -20.73
C LEU A 326 23.47 8.34 -21.45
N THR A 327 23.93 7.65 -22.49
CA THR A 327 24.96 8.12 -23.43
C THR A 327 24.42 8.19 -24.86
N ALA A 328 25.09 8.98 -25.70
CA ALA A 328 24.93 9.06 -27.15
C ALA A 328 26.25 9.59 -27.75
N ASP A 329 26.55 9.29 -29.03
CA ASP A 329 27.78 9.73 -29.70
C ASP A 329 27.96 11.27 -29.70
N GLN A 330 26.85 12.01 -29.63
CA GLN A 330 26.79 13.47 -29.72
C GLN A 330 27.20 14.17 -28.41
N TRP A 331 27.38 13.45 -27.30
CA TRP A 331 27.54 14.05 -25.98
C TRP A 331 28.88 13.75 -25.34
N ASP A 332 29.62 14.80 -24.97
CA ASP A 332 30.89 14.70 -24.23
C ASP A 332 30.74 14.09 -22.82
N LYS A 333 29.51 14.01 -22.30
CA LYS A 333 29.18 13.52 -20.95
C LYS A 333 27.86 12.75 -20.96
N PRO A 334 27.74 11.67 -20.17
CA PRO A 334 26.46 11.02 -19.95
C PRO A 334 25.48 11.97 -19.23
N LEU A 335 24.19 11.81 -19.52
CA LEU A 335 23.12 12.32 -18.68
C LEU A 335 22.79 11.26 -17.61
N SER A 336 22.45 11.69 -16.40
CA SER A 336 21.94 10.79 -15.37
C SER A 336 20.77 11.43 -14.64
N THR A 337 19.80 10.62 -14.26
CA THR A 337 18.60 11.03 -13.55
C THR A 337 18.13 9.89 -12.65
N GLY A 338 17.66 10.24 -11.47
CA GLY A 338 17.28 9.29 -10.43
C GLY A 338 15.91 9.62 -9.85
N HIS A 339 15.20 8.60 -9.39
CA HIS A 339 13.92 8.75 -8.72
C HIS A 339 13.93 8.00 -7.40
N LYS A 340 13.09 8.46 -6.46
CA LYS A 340 12.82 7.75 -5.21
C LYS A 340 11.33 7.49 -5.05
N VAL A 341 10.98 6.33 -4.50
CA VAL A 341 9.62 6.00 -4.07
C VAL A 341 9.69 5.78 -2.58
N ASP A 342 9.13 6.69 -1.79
CA ASP A 342 9.01 6.46 -0.36
C ASP A 342 7.77 5.61 -0.11
N MET A 343 7.87 4.57 0.71
CA MET A 343 6.73 3.74 1.10
C MET A 343 6.59 3.70 2.62
N SER A 344 5.59 4.43 3.14
CA SER A 344 5.44 4.67 4.58
C SER A 344 3.98 4.76 5.01
N GLY A 345 3.62 3.94 6.01
CA GLY A 345 2.51 4.20 6.92
C GLY A 345 3.05 4.22 8.35
N ASN A 346 2.50 5.07 9.20
CA ASN A 346 2.84 5.19 10.62
C ASN A 346 1.63 5.71 11.41
N GLY A 347 1.69 5.61 12.73
CA GLY A 347 0.69 6.21 13.59
C GLY A 347 1.17 6.29 15.03
N GLU A 348 0.59 7.22 15.77
CA GLU A 348 0.78 7.37 17.20
C GLU A 348 -0.59 7.50 17.88
N GLY A 349 -0.70 7.08 19.13
CA GLY A 349 -1.90 7.33 19.91
C GLY A 349 -1.66 7.09 21.39
N SER A 350 -2.43 7.75 22.23
CA SER A 350 -2.24 7.74 23.68
C SER A 350 -3.58 7.93 24.39
N GLY A 351 -3.56 7.75 25.71
CA GLY A 351 -4.71 7.95 26.59
C GLY A 351 -4.27 7.83 28.05
N ASP A 352 -5.15 8.22 28.97
CA ASP A 352 -4.88 8.10 30.41
C ASP A 352 -4.94 6.63 30.83
N SER A 353 -4.01 6.17 31.68
CA SER A 353 -4.08 4.80 32.19
C SER A 353 -5.36 4.58 33.00
N SER A 354 -6.11 3.53 32.68
CA SER A 354 -7.31 3.14 33.43
C SER A 354 -7.00 2.60 34.83
N THR A 355 -5.72 2.46 35.19
CA THR A 355 -5.28 2.03 36.50
C THR A 355 -4.98 3.26 37.35
N PRO A 356 -5.61 3.45 38.53
CA PRO A 356 -5.23 4.56 39.41
C PRO A 356 -3.74 4.44 39.76
N PRO A 357 -2.98 5.55 39.77
CA PRO A 357 -1.56 5.52 40.07
C PRO A 357 -1.36 4.89 41.44
N VAL A 358 -0.61 3.78 41.48
CA VAL A 358 -0.31 3.08 42.73
C VAL A 358 0.73 3.91 43.47
N THR A 359 0.27 4.90 44.25
CA THR A 359 1.13 5.61 45.20
C THR A 359 1.82 4.55 46.05
N PRO A 360 3.16 4.46 46.04
CA PRO A 360 3.86 3.48 46.85
C PRO A 360 3.67 3.84 48.32
N THR A 361 2.70 3.21 48.98
CA THR A 361 2.50 3.34 50.42
C THR A 361 3.67 2.67 51.11
N THR A 362 4.68 3.46 51.44
CA THR A 362 5.82 3.04 52.28
C THR A 362 5.32 2.77 53.70
N THR A 363 4.75 1.59 53.90
CA THR A 363 4.39 1.08 55.23
C THR A 363 5.69 0.81 55.98
N ALA A 364 6.10 1.78 56.80
CA ALA A 364 7.22 1.60 57.71
C ALA A 364 6.96 0.39 58.63
N PRO A 365 7.95 -0.49 58.86
CA PRO A 365 7.77 -1.64 59.73
C PRO A 365 7.58 -1.18 61.18
N VAL A 366 6.38 -1.39 61.71
CA VAL A 366 6.11 -1.19 63.14
C VAL A 366 6.84 -2.30 63.91
N PRO A 367 7.73 -1.98 64.88
CA PRO A 367 8.45 -3.00 65.64
C PRO A 367 7.48 -3.81 66.51
N THR A 368 7.54 -5.13 66.39
CA THR A 368 6.65 -6.05 67.11
C THR A 368 7.13 -6.27 68.55
N THR A 369 6.52 -5.60 69.52
CA THR A 369 6.75 -5.88 70.95
C THR A 369 5.94 -7.10 71.36
N THR A 370 6.59 -8.12 71.93
CA THR A 370 5.94 -9.35 72.40
C THR A 370 5.61 -9.22 73.90
N GLU A 371 4.33 -9.35 74.28
CA GLU A 371 3.90 -9.46 75.68
C GLU A 371 2.89 -10.62 75.82
N PRO A 372 2.98 -11.47 76.86
CA PRO A 372 2.15 -12.67 76.99
C PRO A 372 0.76 -12.40 77.61
N ALA A 373 -0.16 -13.35 77.37
CA ALA A 373 -1.59 -13.26 77.67
C ALA A 373 -1.98 -13.33 79.16
N PRO A 374 -3.26 -13.02 79.46
CA PRO A 374 -4.06 -13.87 80.34
C PRO A 374 -5.31 -14.47 79.64
N THR A 375 -5.92 -15.46 80.30
CA THR A 375 -6.74 -16.51 79.67
C THR A 375 -8.21 -16.55 80.12
N THR A 376 -9.14 -16.70 79.15
CA THR A 376 -10.50 -17.31 79.27
C THR A 376 -11.51 -16.61 80.24
N PRO A 377 -12.84 -16.93 80.26
CA PRO A 377 -13.57 -18.03 79.61
C PRO A 377 -14.80 -17.68 78.76
N ALA A 378 -15.31 -18.69 78.05
CA ALA A 378 -16.47 -18.64 77.17
C ALA A 378 -17.82 -18.84 77.89
N THR A 379 -18.90 -18.33 77.29
CA THR A 379 -20.30 -18.69 77.60
C THR A 379 -21.12 -18.82 76.30
N THR A 380 -22.15 -19.67 76.32
CA THR A 380 -22.94 -20.15 75.17
C THR A 380 -24.38 -19.53 75.16
N PRO A 381 -25.23 -19.74 74.12
CA PRO A 381 -26.39 -18.88 73.78
C PRO A 381 -27.74 -19.44 74.34
N PRO A 382 -28.95 -18.91 74.00
CA PRO A 382 -29.63 -19.24 72.71
C PRO A 382 -30.72 -18.24 72.18
N ALA A 383 -31.29 -18.57 71.00
CA ALA A 383 -32.68 -18.33 70.53
C ALA A 383 -33.16 -16.87 70.23
N THR A 384 -34.29 -16.58 69.54
CA THR A 384 -35.06 -17.18 68.41
C THR A 384 -36.25 -16.23 68.14
N THR A 385 -36.57 -15.83 66.90
CA THR A 385 -37.95 -15.61 66.39
C THR A 385 -38.01 -15.22 64.90
N ALA A 386 -38.90 -15.90 64.16
CA ALA A 386 -39.61 -15.40 62.97
C ALA A 386 -41.06 -14.98 63.43
N PRO A 387 -42.08 -14.68 62.57
CA PRO A 387 -42.15 -14.55 61.10
C PRO A 387 -42.97 -13.32 60.58
N SER A 388 -43.06 -13.15 59.25
CA SER A 388 -44.18 -12.56 58.45
C SER A 388 -43.68 -12.35 57.00
N GLU A 389 -44.46 -12.34 55.92
CA GLU A 389 -45.82 -12.81 55.61
C GLU A 389 -45.94 -12.88 54.06
N ALA A 390 -46.88 -13.64 53.50
CA ALA A 390 -47.20 -13.63 52.06
C ALA A 390 -48.58 -12.97 51.85
N PRO A 391 -48.95 -12.43 50.66
CA PRO A 391 -49.36 -13.29 49.54
C PRO A 391 -49.10 -12.76 48.09
N SER A 392 -49.51 -13.60 47.13
CA SER A 392 -49.63 -13.42 45.64
C SER A 392 -50.76 -12.42 45.24
N PRO A 393 -51.14 -12.17 43.95
CA PRO A 393 -50.83 -12.84 42.65
C PRO A 393 -50.25 -11.83 41.59
N ASN A 394 -50.31 -11.93 40.24
CA ASN A 394 -51.09 -12.77 39.28
C ASN A 394 -50.41 -12.94 37.88
N ALA A 395 -51.19 -13.32 36.86
CA ALA A 395 -50.80 -13.90 35.57
C ALA A 395 -50.92 -13.03 34.28
N SER A 396 -50.47 -13.61 33.14
CA SER A 396 -50.83 -13.34 31.73
C SER A 396 -50.29 -12.05 31.04
N SER A 397 -50.07 -11.99 29.71
CA SER A 397 -50.31 -12.95 28.61
C SER A 397 -49.52 -12.63 27.31
N THR A 398 -49.09 -13.68 26.58
CA THR A 398 -49.05 -13.88 25.10
C THR A 398 -48.42 -12.84 24.13
N PRO A 399 -47.59 -13.25 23.15
CA PRO A 399 -47.00 -12.36 22.13
C PRO A 399 -47.95 -12.04 20.96
N SER A 400 -47.70 -10.94 20.26
CA SER A 400 -48.37 -10.59 19.01
C SER A 400 -47.40 -10.60 17.83
N ALA A 401 -47.70 -11.39 16.81
CA ALA A 401 -47.05 -11.33 15.51
C ALA A 401 -47.86 -10.42 14.58
N SER A 402 -47.17 -9.64 13.74
CA SER A 402 -47.80 -8.94 12.62
C SER A 402 -47.03 -9.26 11.35
N ALA A 403 -47.73 -9.81 10.36
CA ALA A 403 -47.19 -10.10 9.04
C ALA A 403 -47.65 -9.01 8.07
N THR A 404 -46.74 -8.53 7.22
CA THR A 404 -47.09 -7.66 6.10
C THR A 404 -46.54 -8.25 4.81
N THR A 405 -47.44 -8.66 3.93
CA THR A 405 -47.14 -9.18 2.58
C THR A 405 -46.83 -8.05 1.60
N GLN A 406 -45.79 -8.21 0.78
CA GLN A 406 -45.56 -7.40 -0.42
C GLN A 406 -45.56 -8.33 -1.65
N PRO A 407 -46.20 -7.94 -2.78
CA PRO A 407 -46.44 -8.85 -3.90
C PRO A 407 -45.24 -9.00 -4.85
N ALA A 408 -45.26 -10.10 -5.62
CA ALA A 408 -44.26 -10.42 -6.64
C ALA A 408 -44.39 -9.51 -7.89
N PRO A 409 -43.31 -9.34 -8.69
CA PRO A 409 -43.37 -8.62 -9.97
C PRO A 409 -44.01 -9.49 -11.06
N GLY A 410 -44.93 -8.89 -11.84
CA GLY A 410 -45.46 -9.48 -13.07
C GLY A 410 -44.48 -9.31 -14.26
N PRO A 411 -44.62 -10.11 -15.33
CA PRO A 411 -43.62 -10.18 -16.40
C PRO A 411 -43.90 -9.24 -17.59
N GLY A 412 -42.82 -8.65 -18.11
CA GLY A 412 -42.55 -8.48 -19.54
C GLY A 412 -43.39 -7.51 -20.37
N GLU A 413 -42.73 -6.47 -20.90
CA GLU A 413 -43.10 -5.88 -22.18
C GLU A 413 -41.81 -5.56 -22.97
N ALA A 414 -41.85 -5.76 -24.29
CA ALA A 414 -40.70 -5.70 -25.19
C ALA A 414 -40.56 -4.32 -25.85
N PRO A 415 -39.35 -3.92 -26.32
CA PRO A 415 -39.17 -2.67 -27.04
C PRO A 415 -39.63 -2.80 -28.51
N ASP A 416 -40.47 -1.86 -28.95
CA ASP A 416 -40.90 -1.72 -30.35
C ASP A 416 -39.82 -0.99 -31.20
N PRO A 417 -39.80 -1.13 -32.54
CA PRO A 417 -38.59 -0.93 -33.34
C PRO A 417 -38.33 0.50 -33.84
N ALA A 418 -37.07 0.74 -34.23
CA ALA A 418 -36.60 2.00 -34.80
C ALA A 418 -37.17 2.30 -36.22
N PRO A 419 -37.41 3.58 -36.57
CA PRO A 419 -37.78 3.99 -37.92
C PRO A 419 -36.55 4.08 -38.86
N ALA A 420 -36.76 3.73 -40.13
CA ALA A 420 -35.76 3.79 -41.20
C ALA A 420 -35.59 5.23 -41.77
N PRO A 421 -34.46 5.55 -42.44
CA PRO A 421 -34.14 6.90 -42.88
C PRO A 421 -34.77 7.29 -44.24
N ALA A 422 -34.92 8.59 -44.47
CA ALA A 422 -35.24 9.20 -45.77
C ALA A 422 -34.29 10.39 -46.06
N PRO A 423 -34.07 10.80 -47.32
CA PRO A 423 -32.77 11.33 -47.74
C PRO A 423 -32.74 12.81 -48.20
N GLY A 424 -31.55 13.43 -48.07
CA GLY A 424 -31.04 14.47 -48.97
C GLY A 424 -31.42 15.93 -48.69
N GLY A 425 -30.46 16.84 -48.87
CA GLY A 425 -30.64 18.30 -48.83
C GLY A 425 -29.38 19.05 -48.40
N ASP A 426 -28.84 19.88 -49.30
CA ASP A 426 -27.56 20.59 -49.16
C ASP A 426 -27.64 21.97 -48.43
N ASP A 427 -26.46 22.56 -48.28
CA ASP A 427 -26.10 23.98 -48.05
C ASP A 427 -26.06 24.62 -46.64
N ASP A 428 -24.86 25.13 -46.36
CA ASP A 428 -24.45 26.33 -45.61
C ASP A 428 -25.27 26.83 -44.40
N SER A 429 -24.63 26.82 -43.22
CA SER A 429 -24.15 28.07 -42.56
C SER A 429 -23.55 27.83 -41.15
N HIS A 430 -22.84 28.86 -40.64
CA HIS A 430 -22.10 28.85 -39.37
C HIS A 430 -22.96 28.53 -38.12
N GLY A 431 -22.42 27.74 -37.17
CA GLY A 431 -22.95 27.70 -35.81
C GLY A 431 -22.28 26.72 -34.83
N SER A 432 -21.72 27.26 -33.74
CA SER A 432 -21.53 26.64 -32.40
C SER A 432 -21.20 25.13 -32.31
N GLY A 433 -19.96 24.80 -31.98
CA GLY A 433 -19.57 23.44 -31.59
C GLY A 433 -20.26 22.98 -30.29
N GLN A 434 -20.94 21.84 -30.36
CA GLN A 434 -21.38 21.08 -29.19
C GLN A 434 -20.33 20.02 -28.84
N LEU A 435 -20.11 19.84 -27.53
CA LEU A 435 -19.17 18.86 -26.96
C LEU A 435 -19.69 17.42 -27.19
N PRO A 436 -18.85 16.46 -27.64
CA PRO A 436 -19.19 15.06 -27.52
C PRO A 436 -19.13 14.64 -26.04
N ARG A 437 -20.28 14.23 -25.47
CA ARG A 437 -20.32 13.51 -24.19
C ARG A 437 -20.06 12.02 -24.43
N THR A 438 -18.96 11.50 -23.90
CA THR A 438 -18.80 10.06 -23.63
C THR A 438 -18.11 9.87 -22.28
N GLY A 439 -18.89 9.47 -21.27
CA GLY A 439 -18.47 9.40 -19.87
C GLY A 439 -19.25 8.35 -19.07
N ALA A 440 -19.42 7.18 -19.66
CA ALA A 440 -19.91 5.93 -19.07
C ALA A 440 -19.54 4.79 -20.04
N GLU A 441 -19.60 3.52 -19.60
CA GLU A 441 -19.20 2.32 -20.35
C GLU A 441 -17.68 2.12 -20.55
N LEU A 442 -16.99 1.79 -19.45
CA LEU A 442 -15.82 0.89 -19.49
C LEU A 442 -16.22 -0.47 -18.91
N ALA A 443 -17.25 -1.07 -19.53
CA ALA A 443 -17.73 -2.41 -19.21
C ALA A 443 -17.03 -3.46 -20.10
N LEU A 444 -16.44 -4.47 -19.45
CA LEU A 444 -16.29 -5.85 -19.92
C LEU A 444 -16.09 -6.08 -21.45
N ALA A 445 -14.85 -5.94 -21.92
CA ALA A 445 -14.40 -6.64 -23.12
C ALA A 445 -13.96 -8.08 -22.78
N VAL A 446 -14.93 -8.98 -22.57
CA VAL A 446 -14.70 -10.43 -22.46
C VAL A 446 -15.23 -11.12 -23.72
N GLY A 447 -14.32 -11.71 -24.49
CA GLY A 447 -14.60 -12.41 -25.76
C GLY A 447 -13.58 -12.00 -26.83
N SER A 448 -12.95 -12.89 -27.60
CA SER A 448 -13.13 -14.35 -27.70
C SER A 448 -11.84 -15.01 -28.16
N ALA A 449 -11.41 -16.11 -27.54
CA ALA A 449 -10.27 -16.92 -28.00
C ALA A 449 -10.51 -18.43 -27.77
N ALA A 450 -11.62 -18.94 -28.30
CA ALA A 450 -11.92 -20.37 -28.34
C ALA A 450 -11.42 -21.00 -29.66
N ALA A 451 -10.11 -21.26 -29.76
CA ALA A 451 -9.52 -22.15 -30.77
C ALA A 451 -8.13 -22.64 -30.34
N LEU A 452 -7.75 -23.85 -30.75
CA LEU A 452 -6.44 -24.51 -30.53
C LEU A 452 -6.17 -25.12 -29.14
N MET A 453 -7.00 -26.09 -28.75
CA MET A 453 -6.64 -27.13 -27.75
C MET A 453 -6.72 -28.54 -28.36
N VAL A 454 -5.96 -28.77 -29.45
CA VAL A 454 -5.69 -30.12 -30.00
C VAL A 454 -4.23 -30.19 -30.44
N VAL A 455 -3.38 -30.74 -29.56
CA VAL A 455 -2.05 -31.36 -29.73
C VAL A 455 -1.28 -31.09 -28.42
N GLY A 456 -1.34 -32.04 -27.48
CA GLY A 456 -0.69 -31.90 -26.16
C GLY A 456 -0.92 -33.08 -25.22
N ALA A 457 -2.12 -33.69 -25.24
CA ALA A 457 -2.43 -34.86 -24.43
C ALA A 457 -1.91 -36.21 -25.00
N GLY A 458 -1.43 -36.24 -26.25
CA GLY A 458 -1.08 -37.48 -26.96
C GLY A 458 0.29 -38.10 -26.62
N LEU A 459 1.23 -37.33 -26.07
CA LEU A 459 2.63 -37.76 -25.91
C LEU A 459 2.97 -38.42 -24.56
N LEU A 460 2.12 -38.26 -23.53
CA LEU A 460 2.36 -38.86 -22.20
C LEU A 460 1.82 -40.29 -22.04
N LEU A 461 1.03 -40.79 -23.00
CA LEU A 461 0.53 -42.18 -22.99
C LEU A 461 1.38 -43.16 -23.82
N ALA A 462 2.30 -42.66 -24.66
CA ALA A 462 3.16 -43.50 -25.50
C ALA A 462 4.42 -44.04 -24.78
N SER A 463 4.90 -43.35 -23.73
CA SER A 463 6.11 -43.74 -22.99
C SER A 463 5.91 -44.92 -22.04
N ARG A 464 4.66 -45.23 -21.66
CA ARG A 464 4.33 -46.30 -20.69
C ARG A 464 4.16 -47.70 -21.31
N ARG A 465 4.35 -47.85 -22.64
CA ARG A 465 4.18 -49.12 -23.37
C ARG A 465 5.46 -49.71 -23.98
N ARG A 466 6.65 -49.19 -23.63
CA ARG A 466 7.98 -49.72 -24.02
C ARG A 466 8.83 -50.18 -22.82
N ARG A 467 8.20 -50.68 -21.76
CA ARG A 467 8.84 -51.49 -20.70
C ARG A 467 8.02 -52.74 -20.38
N ARG A 468 7.93 -53.63 -21.37
CA ARG A 468 7.91 -55.09 -21.25
C ARG A 468 8.30 -55.66 -22.61
#